data_AF-A0A819P9B8-F1
#
_entry.id   AF-A0A819P9B8-F1
#
_cell.length_a   1.000
_cell.length_b   1.000
_cell.length_c   1.000
_cell.angle_alpha   90.00
_cell.angle_beta   90.00
_cell.angle_gamma   90.00
#
_symmetry.space_group_name_H-M   'P 1'
#
loop_
_entity.id
_entity.type
_entity.pdbx_description
1 polymer ?
#
loop_
_entity_poly.entity_id
_entity_poly.type
_entity_poly.pdbx_seq_one_letter_code
_entity_poly.pdbx_strand_id
1 'polypeptide(L)'
;DCIQHIIFLNELGIKNKYLAQYLSYNPWIFKENLDDLYVRINYLKSKGFNQENIHDILIRAPYLLNLSTKIIDTKINWFIKKFHLNNNNNNIKEFIIRSPKLLTLPLQDISNTYFNMHSLLDF
;
A
#
# COMPACT_ATOMS: atom_id res chain seq x y z
N ASP A 1 19.52 -13.25 -1.14
CA ASP A 1 20.51 -12.29 -1.65
C ASP A 1 19.86 -10.89 -1.68
N CYS A 2 20.49 -9.90 -1.02
CA CYS A 2 19.94 -8.54 -0.92
C CYS A 2 20.05 -7.76 -2.23
N ILE A 3 21.01 -8.10 -3.10
CA ILE A 3 21.24 -7.37 -4.36
C ILE A 3 20.02 -7.47 -5.27
N GLN A 4 19.43 -8.65 -5.40
CA GLN A 4 18.25 -8.88 -6.23
C GLN A 4 17.03 -8.06 -5.77
N HIS A 5 16.88 -7.85 -4.45
CA HIS A 5 15.83 -6.99 -3.89
C HIS A 5 16.07 -5.51 -4.22
N ILE A 6 17.33 -5.07 -4.22
CA ILE A 6 17.68 -3.70 -4.62
C ILE A 6 17.41 -3.50 -6.12
N ILE A 7 17.71 -4.49 -6.96
CA ILE A 7 17.37 -4.46 -8.39
C ILE A 7 15.86 -4.35 -8.57
N PHE A 8 15.09 -5.19 -7.89
CA PHE A 8 13.63 -5.14 -7.89
C PHE A 8 13.09 -3.76 -7.50
N LEU A 9 13.58 -3.15 -6.41
CA LEU A 9 13.17 -1.81 -6.00
C LEU A 9 13.55 -0.74 -7.03
N ASN A 10 14.72 -0.87 -7.66
CA ASN A 10 15.16 0.02 -8.73
C ASN A 10 14.28 -0.08 -9.98
N GLU A 11 13.79 -1.27 -10.36
CA GLU A 11 12.82 -1.48 -11.46
C GLU A 11 11.49 -0.76 -11.19
N LEU A 12 11.12 -0.62 -9.92
CA LEU A 12 9.95 0.15 -9.47
C LEU A 12 10.21 1.66 -9.39
N GLY A 13 11.43 2.12 -9.75
CA GLY A 13 11.82 3.53 -9.71
C GLY A 13 12.33 4.01 -8.35
N ILE A 14 12.37 3.14 -7.33
CA ILE A 14 12.79 3.49 -5.97
C ILE A 14 14.33 3.49 -5.92
N LYS A 15 14.93 4.64 -6.27
CA LYS A 15 16.38 4.82 -6.46
C LYS A 15 16.95 5.93 -5.56
N ASN A 16 18.28 5.98 -5.43
CA ASN A 16 19.01 7.06 -4.75
C ASN A 16 18.46 7.33 -3.33
N LYS A 17 18.07 8.58 -3.03
CA LYS A 17 17.51 8.99 -1.74
C LYS A 17 16.26 8.21 -1.33
N TYR A 18 15.43 7.79 -2.29
CA TYR A 18 14.21 7.03 -2.01
C TYR A 18 14.51 5.59 -1.65
N LEU A 19 15.57 4.99 -2.22
CA LEU A 19 16.02 3.67 -1.84
C LEU A 19 16.50 3.65 -0.38
N ALA A 20 17.35 4.60 0.01
CA ALA A 20 17.80 4.73 1.39
C ALA A 20 16.62 4.91 2.35
N GLN A 21 15.71 5.83 2.03
CA GLN A 21 14.51 6.08 2.82
C GLN A 21 13.61 4.84 2.94
N TYR A 22 13.32 4.17 1.83
CA TYR A 22 12.50 2.96 1.80
C TYR A 22 13.08 1.88 2.70
N LEU A 23 14.38 1.61 2.58
CA LEU A 23 15.07 0.58 3.37
C LEU A 23 15.18 0.95 4.85
N SER A 24 15.33 2.23 5.19
CA SER A 24 15.31 2.69 6.59
C SER A 24 13.96 2.43 7.26
N TYR A 25 12.85 2.55 6.52
CA TYR A 25 11.52 2.25 7.04
C TYR A 25 11.17 0.77 6.98
N ASN A 26 11.59 0.05 5.94
CA ASN A 26 11.30 -1.37 5.74
C ASN A 26 12.55 -2.18 5.39
N PRO A 27 13.40 -2.53 6.39
CA PRO A 27 14.51 -3.46 6.18
C PRO A 27 14.04 -4.91 5.96
N TRP A 28 12.80 -5.24 6.34
CA TRP A 28 12.22 -6.58 6.24
C TRP A 28 11.93 -7.03 4.82
N ILE A 29 11.96 -6.11 3.85
CA ILE A 29 11.83 -6.45 2.43
C ILE A 29 12.81 -7.54 1.98
N PHE A 30 14.01 -7.61 2.58
CA PHE A 30 15.03 -8.62 2.25
C PHE A 30 14.72 -10.03 2.77
N LYS A 31 13.65 -10.18 3.55
CA LYS A 31 13.14 -11.47 4.03
C LYS A 31 11.99 -12.00 3.19
N GLU A 32 11.45 -11.20 2.28
CA GLU A 32 10.39 -11.62 1.37
C GLU A 32 10.96 -12.46 0.23
N ASN A 33 10.12 -13.30 -0.36
CA ASN A 33 10.46 -13.98 -1.61
C ASN A 33 10.25 -13.01 -2.79
N LEU A 34 11.18 -12.97 -3.74
CA LEU A 34 11.10 -12.09 -4.91
C LEU A 34 9.90 -12.37 -5.80
N ASP A 35 9.55 -13.64 -6.03
CA ASP A 35 8.39 -14.02 -6.84
C ASP A 35 7.10 -13.50 -6.20
N ASP A 36 6.98 -13.61 -4.87
CA ASP A 36 5.85 -13.06 -4.12
C ASP A 36 5.79 -11.53 -4.23
N LEU A 37 6.94 -10.85 -4.22
CA LEU A 37 7.02 -9.41 -4.44
C LEU A 37 6.51 -9.02 -5.83
N TYR A 38 6.92 -9.74 -6.88
CA TYR A 38 6.40 -9.52 -8.24
C TYR A 38 4.88 -9.80 -8.32
N VAL A 39 4.38 -10.84 -7.64
CA VAL A 39 2.93 -11.11 -7.53
C VAL A 39 2.18 -9.94 -6.90
N ARG A 40 2.72 -9.34 -5.82
CA ARG A 40 2.12 -8.17 -5.17
C ARG A 40 2.10 -6.95 -6.09
N ILE A 41 3.17 -6.70 -6.85
CA ILE A 41 3.22 -5.62 -7.85
C ILE A 41 2.20 -5.86 -8.97
N ASN A 42 2.12 -7.09 -9.49
CA ASN A 42 1.16 -7.44 -10.54
C ASN A 42 -0.28 -7.32 -10.08
N TYR A 43 -0.57 -7.63 -8.81
CA TYR A 43 -1.86 -7.37 -8.20
C TYR A 43 -2.20 -5.87 -8.16
N LEU A 44 -1.26 -4.99 -7.78
CA LEU A 44 -1.51 -3.54 -7.82
C LEU A 44 -1.79 -3.07 -9.25
N LYS A 45 -1.03 -3.56 -10.24
CA LYS A 45 -1.28 -3.27 -11.66
C LYS A 45 -2.67 -3.74 -12.11
N SER A 46 -3.11 -4.93 -11.69
CA SER A 46 -4.45 -5.44 -12.05
C SER A 46 -5.60 -4.66 -11.39
N LYS A 47 -5.33 -3.97 -10.27
CA LYS A 47 -6.25 -2.98 -9.68
C LYS A 47 -6.22 -1.61 -10.37
N GLY A 48 -5.42 -1.45 -11.42
CA GLY A 48 -5.38 -0.25 -12.25
C GLY A 48 -4.50 0.87 -11.71
N PHE A 49 -3.53 0.55 -10.84
CA PHE A 49 -2.46 1.48 -10.47
C PHE A 49 -1.37 1.45 -11.54
N ASN A 50 -1.00 2.62 -12.07
CA ASN A 50 0.11 2.73 -13.01
C ASN A 50 1.47 2.71 -12.27
N GLN A 51 2.57 2.69 -13.04
CA GLN A 51 3.92 2.65 -12.47
C GLN A 51 4.21 3.81 -11.51
N GLU A 52 3.78 5.03 -11.86
CA GLU A 52 3.98 6.23 -11.03
C GLU A 52 3.19 6.15 -9.73
N ASN A 53 1.94 5.67 -9.78
CA ASN A 53 1.12 5.45 -8.59
C ASN A 53 1.77 4.39 -7.69
N ILE A 54 2.24 3.28 -8.24
CA ILE A 54 2.89 2.22 -7.47
C ILE A 54 4.15 2.76 -6.79
N HIS A 55 5.01 3.47 -7.53
CA HIS A 55 6.18 4.12 -6.96
C HIS A 55 5.84 5.04 -5.77
N ASP A 56 4.86 5.93 -5.96
CA ASP A 56 4.44 6.88 -4.92
C ASP A 56 3.79 6.20 -3.70
N ILE A 57 3.01 5.15 -3.92
CA ILE A 57 2.45 4.30 -2.85
C ILE A 57 3.57 3.66 -2.03
N LEU A 58 4.56 3.05 -2.70
CA LEU A 58 5.61 2.27 -2.04
C LEU A 58 6.61 3.13 -1.26
N ILE A 59 6.93 4.34 -1.73
CA ILE A 59 7.76 5.27 -0.96
C ILE A 59 7.08 5.68 0.35
N ARG A 60 5.76 5.91 0.33
CA ARG A 60 5.01 6.40 1.50
C ARG A 60 4.50 5.29 2.41
N ALA A 61 4.35 4.06 1.89
CA ALA A 61 3.98 2.88 2.66
C ALA A 61 4.88 1.67 2.34
N PRO A 62 6.17 1.70 2.73
CA PRO A 62 7.13 0.63 2.40
C PRO A 62 6.72 -0.76 2.88
N TYR A 63 6.02 -0.87 4.01
CA TYR A 63 5.53 -2.14 4.54
C TYR A 63 4.39 -2.78 3.73
N LEU A 64 3.83 -2.08 2.75
CA LEU A 64 2.76 -2.63 1.92
C LEU A 64 3.21 -3.90 1.18
N LEU A 65 4.48 -3.97 0.78
CA LEU A 65 5.05 -5.15 0.14
C LEU A 65 5.32 -6.32 1.08
N ASN A 66 5.15 -6.18 2.40
CA ASN A 66 5.16 -7.31 3.33
C ASN A 66 3.77 -7.94 3.50
N LEU A 67 2.73 -7.31 2.96
CA LEU A 67 1.37 -7.83 3.03
C LEU A 67 1.09 -8.78 1.87
N SER A 68 0.36 -9.86 2.14
CA SER A 68 -0.16 -10.70 1.06
C SER A 68 -1.21 -9.96 0.25
N THR A 69 -1.37 -10.32 -1.03
CA THR A 69 -2.42 -9.78 -1.91
C THR A 69 -3.82 -9.95 -1.30
N LYS A 70 -4.06 -11.06 -0.59
CA LYS A 70 -5.30 -11.30 0.16
C LYS A 70 -5.56 -10.25 1.25
N ILE A 71 -4.54 -9.87 2.01
CA ILE A 71 -4.66 -8.84 3.06
C ILE A 71 -4.92 -7.48 2.42
N ILE A 72 -4.17 -7.14 1.36
CA ILE A 72 -4.37 -5.88 0.62
C ILE A 72 -5.80 -5.81 0.08
N ASP A 73 -6.28 -6.86 -0.58
CA ASP A 73 -7.65 -6.92 -1.13
C ASP A 73 -8.72 -6.79 -0.05
N THR A 74 -8.54 -7.49 1.08
CA THR A 74 -9.45 -7.41 2.21
C THR A 74 -9.58 -5.97 2.73
N LYS A 75 -8.47 -5.25 2.85
CA LYS A 75 -8.47 -3.86 3.31
C LYS A 75 -9.11 -2.93 2.30
N ILE A 76 -8.79 -3.08 1.02
CA ILE A 76 -9.42 -2.29 -0.06
C ILE A 76 -10.94 -2.48 -0.04
N ASN A 77 -11.41 -3.72 0.06
CA ASN A 77 -12.84 -4.04 0.12
C ASN A 77 -13.50 -3.48 1.39
N TRP A 78 -12.79 -3.46 2.52
CA TRP A 78 -13.28 -2.82 3.74
C TRP A 78 -13.49 -1.32 3.52
N PHE A 79 -12.54 -0.62 2.91
CA PHE A 79 -12.66 0.82 2.62
C PHE A 79 -13.80 1.13 1.65
N ILE A 80 -13.94 0.33 0.58
CA ILE A 80 -15.04 0.45 -0.37
C ILE A 80 -16.39 0.37 0.34
N LYS A 81 -16.57 -0.64 1.20
CA LYS A 81 -17.82 -0.84 1.95
C LYS A 81 -18.04 0.25 2.99
N LYS A 82 -17.02 0.58 3.78
CA LYS A 82 -17.12 1.50 4.92
C LYS A 82 -17.39 2.94 4.49
N PHE A 83 -16.78 3.38 3.39
CA PHE A 83 -16.87 4.75 2.90
C PHE A 83 -17.75 4.89 1.65
N HIS A 84 -18.48 3.83 1.28
CA HIS A 84 -19.34 3.79 0.09
C HIS A 84 -18.62 4.27 -1.18
N LEU A 85 -17.33 3.95 -1.32
CA LEU A 85 -16.51 4.40 -2.44
C LEU A 85 -16.88 3.58 -3.68
N ASN A 86 -17.33 4.25 -4.73
CA ASN A 86 -17.68 3.55 -5.96
C ASN A 86 -16.40 3.16 -6.75
N ASN A 87 -16.29 1.88 -7.09
CA ASN A 87 -15.15 1.37 -7.88
C ASN A 87 -15.12 1.93 -9.31
N ASN A 88 -16.28 2.33 -9.84
CA ASN A 88 -16.40 2.76 -11.24
C ASN A 88 -15.80 4.15 -11.51
N ASN A 89 -15.64 5.00 -10.48
CA ASN A 89 -15.21 6.39 -10.64
C ASN A 89 -13.76 6.64 -10.20
N ASN A 90 -12.93 5.59 -10.05
CA ASN A 90 -11.55 5.68 -9.54
C ASN A 90 -11.41 6.25 -8.11
N ASN A 91 -12.49 6.50 -7.37
CA ASN A 91 -12.46 7.08 -6.03
C ASN A 91 -11.60 6.27 -5.05
N ILE A 92 -11.68 4.94 -5.11
CA ILE A 92 -10.86 4.08 -4.25
C ILE A 92 -9.37 4.15 -4.58
N LYS A 93 -9.02 4.27 -5.87
CA LYS A 93 -7.61 4.42 -6.28
C LYS A 93 -7.05 5.76 -5.78
N GLU A 94 -7.80 6.84 -5.98
CA GLU A 94 -7.41 8.17 -5.49
C GLU A 94 -7.27 8.17 -3.96
N PHE A 95 -8.19 7.54 -3.24
CA PHE A 95 -8.09 7.36 -1.80
C PHE A 95 -6.80 6.65 -1.37
N ILE A 96 -6.46 5.54 -2.03
CA ILE A 96 -5.24 4.77 -1.74
C ILE A 96 -3.98 5.55 -2.10
N ILE A 97 -3.99 6.28 -3.23
CA ILE A 97 -2.88 7.13 -3.66
C ILE A 97 -2.70 8.30 -2.68
N ARG A 98 -3.75 8.87 -2.10
CA ARG A 98 -3.60 9.97 -1.14
C ARG A 98 -3.12 9.49 0.23
N SER A 99 -3.52 8.28 0.64
CA SER A 99 -3.28 7.77 1.99
C SER A 99 -2.86 6.28 2.01
N PRO A 100 -1.74 5.90 1.39
CA PRO A 100 -1.36 4.50 1.22
C PRO A 100 -1.08 3.78 2.56
N LYS A 101 -0.66 4.51 3.60
CA LYS A 101 -0.40 3.96 4.94
C LYS A 101 -1.64 3.35 5.60
N LEU A 102 -2.85 3.73 5.18
CA LEU A 102 -4.08 3.12 5.69
C LEU A 102 -4.18 1.63 5.33
N LEU A 103 -3.50 1.19 4.26
CA LEU A 103 -3.41 -0.23 3.91
C LEU A 103 -2.42 -1.00 4.80
N THR A 104 -1.50 -0.32 5.51
CA THR A 104 -0.52 -0.97 6.39
C THR A 104 -0.93 -0.97 7.86
N LEU A 105 -1.87 -0.12 8.27
CA LEU A 105 -2.35 -0.04 9.65
C LEU A 105 -3.43 -1.10 9.95
N PRO A 106 -3.56 -1.60 11.19
CA PRO A 106 -4.65 -2.49 11.58
C PRO A 106 -6.03 -1.88 11.32
N LEU A 107 -6.96 -2.66 10.74
CA LEU A 107 -8.32 -2.14 10.44
C LEU A 107 -9.10 -1.76 11.70
N GLN A 108 -8.82 -2.41 12.82
CA GLN A 108 -9.46 -2.10 14.11
C GLN A 108 -9.11 -0.68 14.57
N ASP A 109 -7.85 -0.28 14.47
CA ASP A 109 -7.40 1.06 14.86
C ASP A 109 -8.04 2.14 13.99
N ILE A 110 -8.14 1.87 12.68
CA ILE A 110 -8.81 2.77 11.73
C ILE A 110 -10.30 2.87 12.05
N SER A 111 -10.96 1.74 12.33
CA SER A 111 -12.39 1.71 12.66
C SER A 111 -12.69 2.44 13.97
N ASN A 112 -11.86 2.25 14.99
CA ASN A 112 -12.01 2.93 16.28
C ASN A 112 -11.81 4.44 16.13
N THR A 113 -10.77 4.84 15.39
CA THR A 113 -10.50 6.26 15.11
C THR A 113 -11.68 6.88 14.37
N TYR A 114 -12.18 6.20 13.34
CA TYR A 114 -13.37 6.64 12.60
C TYR A 114 -14.60 6.78 13.51
N PHE A 115 -14.89 5.78 14.34
CA PHE A 115 -16.02 5.83 15.28
C PHE A 115 -15.90 7.01 16.24
N ASN A 116 -14.72 7.21 16.83
CA ASN A 116 -14.46 8.31 17.76
C ASN A 116 -14.58 9.68 17.06
N MET A 117 -14.11 9.80 15.81
CA MET A 117 -14.27 11.03 15.04
C MET A 117 -15.75 11.33 14.78
N HIS A 118 -16.53 10.33 14.37
CA HIS A 118 -17.98 10.49 14.18
C HIS A 118 -18.70 10.83 15.49
N SER A 119 -18.36 10.20 16.61
CA SER A 119 -19.01 10.46 17.90
C SER A 119 -18.64 11.81 18.52
N LEU A 120 -17.45 12.34 18.21
CA LEU A 120 -16.97 13.62 18.77
C LEU A 120 -17.27 14.83 17.88
N LEU A 121 -17.40 14.61 16.57
CA LEU A 121 -17.53 15.69 15.59
C LEU A 121 -18.93 15.81 14.97
N ASP A 122 -19.88 14.94 15.33
CA ASP A 122 -21.29 14.98 14.91
C ASP A 122 -21.50 15.07 13.38
N PHE A 123 -20.72 14.33 12.60
CA PHE A 123 -20.97 14.08 11.17
C PHE A 123 -21.32 12.62 10.90
#